data_AF-X1AVA3-F1
#
_entry.id   AF-X1AVA3-F1
#
_cell.length_a   1.000
_cell.length_b   1.000
_cell.length_c   1.000
_cell.angle_alpha   90.00
_cell.angle_beta   90.00
_cell.angle_gamma   90.00
#
_symmetry.space_group_name_H-M   'P 1'
#
loop_
_entity.id
_entity.type
_entity.pdbx_description
1 polymer ?
#
loop_
_entity_poly.entity_id
_entity_poly.type
_entity_poly.pdbx_seq_one_letter_code
_entity_poly.pdbx_strand_id
1 'polypeptide(L)'
;AVCDFVNQIGNANKSAKAMSREDLFTVVPELWLTPTAQYADIVLPVTGFSARSDLTRPWPSGPYFGHMNKAIEPMGECKDDIQIAEELAERLGIKNFKREELIEQYLKNPQLAPMKGVLDKYDDINDKWLRLLAVMGQDVRENVKDYDKYKKEGLHRIELKEPYVAFKKNIDDIEKNPFPTPSGKIEIYSDQIASWNNPICPPIAKYVPTWENRDDPLVEKYPLQLILIHEAGLDGWSCQSLHATLQALQPVHLVWSK
;
A
#
# COMPACT_ATOMS: atom_id res chain seq x y z
N ALA A 1 1.22 -3.95 -0.66
CA ALA A 1 0.80 -4.79 -1.80
C ALA A 1 2.05 -5.15 -2.59
N VAL A 2 2.15 -6.39 -3.07
CA VAL A 2 3.20 -6.81 -4.00
C VAL A 2 2.70 -6.43 -5.40
N CYS A 3 3.47 -5.67 -6.17
CA CYS A 3 3.04 -5.15 -7.48
C CYS A 3 3.93 -5.60 -8.66
N ASP A 4 5.22 -5.88 -8.44
CA ASP A 4 6.12 -6.46 -9.44
C ASP A 4 6.43 -7.93 -9.07
N PHE A 5 5.48 -8.83 -9.32
CA PHE A 5 5.54 -10.23 -8.90
C PHE A 5 6.76 -10.97 -9.41
N VAL A 6 7.24 -10.70 -10.62
CA VAL A 6 8.40 -11.42 -11.16
C VAL A 6 9.66 -11.16 -10.32
N ASN A 7 9.78 -9.97 -9.74
CA ASN A 7 10.94 -9.56 -8.95
C ASN A 7 10.74 -9.73 -7.43
N GLN A 8 9.53 -9.45 -6.92
CA GLN A 8 9.30 -9.27 -5.48
C GLN A 8 9.03 -10.57 -4.70
N ILE A 9 8.60 -11.64 -5.38
CA ILE A 9 8.35 -12.92 -4.71
C ILE A 9 9.50 -13.90 -4.93
N GLY A 10 9.68 -14.79 -3.95
CA GLY A 10 10.67 -15.85 -4.03
C GLY A 10 10.46 -16.73 -5.27
N ASN A 11 11.57 -17.19 -5.86
CA ASN A 11 11.60 -18.00 -7.08
C ASN A 11 11.07 -17.27 -8.33
N ALA A 12 11.79 -16.23 -8.76
CA ALA A 12 11.49 -15.43 -9.96
C ALA A 12 11.27 -16.28 -11.23
N ASN A 13 12.00 -17.38 -11.42
CA ASN A 13 11.81 -18.28 -12.56
C ASN A 13 10.42 -18.93 -12.58
N LYS A 14 9.90 -19.31 -11.41
CA LYS A 14 8.53 -19.83 -11.28
C LYS A 14 7.50 -18.75 -11.59
N SER A 15 7.73 -17.52 -11.14
CA SER A 15 6.88 -16.37 -11.44
C SER A 15 6.87 -16.05 -12.93
N ALA A 16 8.03 -15.97 -13.57
CA ALA A 16 8.16 -15.76 -15.01
C ALA A 16 7.42 -16.84 -15.82
N LYS A 17 7.58 -18.12 -15.44
CA LYS A 17 6.85 -19.22 -16.07
C LYS A 17 5.34 -19.11 -15.89
N ALA A 18 4.88 -18.67 -14.72
CA ALA A 18 3.46 -18.46 -14.46
C ALA A 18 2.90 -17.30 -15.29
N MET A 19 3.65 -16.20 -15.41
CA MET A 19 3.28 -15.03 -16.21
C MET A 19 3.30 -15.31 -17.72
N SER A 20 4.14 -16.24 -18.18
CA SER A 20 4.25 -16.62 -19.61
C SER A 20 3.23 -17.67 -20.06
N ARG A 21 2.21 -17.96 -19.26
CA ARG A 21 1.21 -18.97 -19.60
C ARG A 21 0.31 -18.47 -20.73
N GLU A 22 0.14 -19.28 -21.77
CA GLU A 22 -0.73 -18.93 -22.91
C GLU A 22 -2.21 -18.77 -22.54
N ASP A 23 -2.66 -19.37 -21.43
CA ASP A 23 -4.03 -19.27 -20.92
C ASP A 23 -4.24 -18.13 -19.91
N LEU A 24 -3.23 -17.31 -19.70
CA LEU A 24 -3.26 -16.19 -18.76
C LEU A 24 -3.27 -14.86 -19.53
N PHE A 25 -4.40 -14.15 -19.49
CA PHE A 25 -4.50 -12.78 -20.00
C PHE A 25 -4.21 -11.78 -18.88
N THR A 26 -3.29 -10.85 -19.10
CA THR A 26 -2.76 -9.93 -18.10
C THR A 26 -2.80 -8.48 -18.56
N VAL A 27 -3.31 -7.63 -17.69
CA VAL A 27 -3.30 -6.18 -17.86
C VAL A 27 -2.53 -5.58 -16.69
N VAL A 28 -1.49 -4.81 -16.99
CA VAL A 28 -0.61 -4.22 -15.97
C VAL A 28 -0.64 -2.69 -16.07
N PRO A 29 -1.32 -1.98 -15.15
CA PRO A 29 -1.20 -0.53 -15.02
C PRO A 29 0.14 -0.18 -14.41
N GLU A 30 0.99 0.55 -15.14
CA GLU A 30 2.38 0.74 -14.74
C GLU A 30 3.00 2.02 -15.30
N LEU A 31 3.97 2.57 -14.55
CA LEU A 31 4.72 3.77 -14.93
C LEU A 31 5.96 3.43 -15.78
N TRP A 32 6.50 2.22 -15.62
CA TRP A 32 7.72 1.73 -16.26
C TRP A 32 7.53 0.34 -16.89
N LEU A 33 8.38 -0.07 -17.83
CA LEU A 33 8.32 -1.44 -18.34
C LEU A 33 9.04 -2.42 -17.38
N THR A 34 8.44 -2.65 -16.20
CA THR A 34 8.95 -3.53 -15.14
C THR A 34 9.02 -5.00 -15.61
N PRO A 35 9.79 -5.87 -14.93
CA PRO A 35 9.81 -7.30 -15.24
C PRO A 35 8.42 -7.92 -15.33
N THR A 36 7.48 -7.57 -14.45
CA THR A 36 6.09 -8.04 -14.55
C THR A 36 5.37 -7.46 -15.77
N ALA A 37 5.52 -6.16 -16.06
CA ALA A 37 4.89 -5.53 -17.23
C ALA A 37 5.39 -6.09 -18.58
N GLN A 38 6.63 -6.62 -18.63
CA GLN A 38 7.17 -7.26 -19.83
C GLN A 38 6.43 -8.55 -20.23
N TYR A 39 5.73 -9.20 -19.30
CA TYR A 39 4.90 -10.37 -19.59
C TYR A 39 3.43 -10.00 -19.82
N ALA A 40 3.06 -8.72 -19.74
CA ALA A 40 1.67 -8.29 -19.87
C ALA A 40 1.18 -8.36 -21.33
N ASP A 41 -0.07 -8.75 -21.55
CA ASP A 41 -0.73 -8.60 -22.85
C ASP A 41 -1.05 -7.13 -23.15
N ILE A 42 -1.42 -6.38 -22.10
CA ILE A 42 -1.69 -4.95 -22.16
C ILE A 42 -0.99 -4.24 -21.02
N VAL A 43 -0.20 -3.22 -21.35
CA VAL A 43 0.33 -2.26 -20.39
C VAL A 43 -0.49 -0.98 -20.46
N LEU A 44 -1.04 -0.54 -19.33
CA LEU A 44 -1.78 0.73 -19.24
C LEU A 44 -0.86 1.79 -18.63
N PRO A 45 -0.52 2.88 -19.35
CA PRO A 45 0.36 3.90 -18.83
C PRO A 45 -0.34 4.70 -17.73
N VAL A 46 0.20 4.66 -16.50
CA VAL A 46 -0.36 5.40 -15.36
C VAL A 46 0.35 6.72 -15.12
N THR A 47 -0.33 7.65 -14.45
CA THR A 47 0.28 8.90 -13.99
C THR A 47 1.20 8.68 -12.78
N GLY A 48 2.36 9.33 -12.81
CA GLY A 48 3.22 9.45 -11.64
C GLY A 48 2.59 10.35 -10.57
N PHE A 49 3.09 10.25 -9.34
CA PHE A 49 2.56 10.99 -8.18
C PHE A 49 2.55 12.52 -8.40
N SER A 50 3.52 13.07 -9.14
CA SER A 50 3.59 14.49 -9.44
C SER A 50 2.50 14.98 -10.40
N ALA A 51 1.84 14.08 -11.13
CA ALA A 51 0.85 14.41 -12.14
C ALA A 51 -0.61 14.29 -11.66
N ARG A 52 -0.81 14.01 -10.37
CA ARG A 52 -2.14 13.85 -9.75
C ARG A 52 -2.20 14.46 -8.35
N SER A 53 -3.42 14.70 -7.87
CA SER A 53 -3.65 15.10 -6.48
C SER A 53 -4.16 13.91 -5.68
N ASP A 54 -3.74 13.78 -4.42
CA ASP A 54 -4.12 12.65 -3.56
C ASP A 54 -4.08 13.01 -2.07
N LEU A 55 -4.70 12.18 -1.24
CA LEU A 55 -4.62 12.24 0.23
C LEU A 55 -3.70 11.12 0.73
N THR A 56 -2.67 11.49 1.46
CA THR A 56 -1.67 10.58 2.03
C THR A 56 -1.80 10.48 3.54
N ARG A 57 -1.45 9.31 4.05
CA ARG A 57 -1.36 9.02 5.48
C ARG A 57 0.04 8.53 5.80
N PRO A 58 0.54 8.78 7.03
CA PRO A 58 1.80 8.20 7.47
C PRO A 58 1.71 6.68 7.46
N TRP A 59 2.73 6.05 6.89
CA TRP A 59 2.95 4.61 6.95
C TRP A 59 4.24 4.33 7.73
N PRO A 60 4.23 3.45 8.76
CA PRO A 60 3.10 2.68 9.28
C PRO A 60 2.18 3.48 10.24
N SER A 61 2.64 4.59 10.81
CA SER A 61 1.84 5.46 11.69
C SER A 61 2.47 6.84 11.90
N GLY A 62 1.68 7.82 12.32
CA GLY A 62 2.16 9.17 12.63
C GLY A 62 1.02 10.17 12.89
N PRO A 63 1.24 11.24 13.65
CA PRO A 63 0.21 12.23 13.96
C PRO A 63 0.15 13.31 12.87
N TYR A 64 -0.03 12.93 11.61
CA TYR A 64 -0.21 13.89 10.51
C TYR A 64 -1.00 13.29 9.35
N PHE A 65 -1.53 14.17 8.50
CA PHE A 65 -2.10 13.83 7.19
C PHE A 65 -1.41 14.66 6.12
N GLY A 66 -1.18 14.10 4.93
CA GLY A 66 -0.54 14.82 3.83
C GLY A 66 -1.49 15.01 2.66
N HIS A 67 -1.53 16.21 2.09
CA HIS A 67 -2.20 16.47 0.82
C HIS A 67 -1.15 16.59 -0.28
N MET A 68 -1.25 15.71 -1.27
CA MET A 68 -0.40 15.77 -2.45
C MET A 68 -1.13 16.57 -3.52
N ASN A 69 -0.56 17.71 -3.92
CA ASN A 69 -1.09 18.49 -5.02
C ASN A 69 -0.43 18.09 -6.33
N LYS A 70 -1.24 18.01 -7.38
CA LYS A 70 -0.75 17.92 -8.76
C LYS A 70 0.24 19.06 -9.05
N ALA A 71 1.44 18.69 -9.47
CA ALA A 71 2.54 19.62 -9.77
C ALA A 71 2.79 19.77 -11.27
N ILE A 72 2.52 18.73 -12.06
CA ILE A 72 2.66 18.72 -13.52
C ILE A 72 1.40 18.13 -14.17
N GLU A 73 1.24 18.36 -15.46
CA GLU A 73 0.24 17.65 -16.25
C GLU A 73 0.65 16.19 -16.49
N PRO A 74 -0.31 15.25 -16.62
CA PRO A 74 -0.05 13.90 -17.11
C PRO A 74 0.77 13.92 -18.40
N MET A 75 1.78 13.05 -18.47
CA MET A 75 2.63 12.94 -19.65
C MET A 75 1.96 12.06 -20.70
N GLY A 76 1.91 12.52 -21.95
CA GLY A 76 1.37 11.74 -23.06
C GLY A 76 -0.07 11.30 -22.81
N GLU A 77 -0.30 9.99 -22.88
CA GLU A 77 -1.63 9.37 -22.68
C GLU A 77 -1.82 8.76 -21.28
N CYS A 78 -0.92 9.06 -20.33
CA CYS A 78 -1.02 8.56 -18.97
C CYS A 78 -2.33 8.99 -18.31
N LYS A 79 -3.00 8.05 -17.64
CA LYS A 79 -4.22 8.28 -16.85
C LYS A 79 -3.99 7.90 -15.38
N ASP A 80 -4.69 8.56 -14.46
CA ASP A 80 -4.70 8.08 -13.07
C ASP A 80 -5.52 6.78 -12.93
N ASP A 81 -5.27 6.05 -11.85
CA ASP A 81 -5.88 4.74 -11.61
C ASP A 81 -7.42 4.80 -11.58
N ILE A 82 -7.99 5.91 -11.11
CA ILE A 82 -9.44 6.09 -11.04
C ILE A 82 -10.01 6.30 -12.44
N GLN A 83 -9.37 7.15 -13.27
CA GLN A 83 -9.76 7.33 -14.66
C GLN A 83 -9.75 6.02 -15.45
N ILE A 84 -8.71 5.20 -15.25
CA ILE A 84 -8.62 3.87 -15.86
C ILE A 84 -9.80 3.00 -15.42
N ALA A 85 -10.11 2.98 -14.11
CA ALA A 85 -11.22 2.19 -13.57
C ALA A 85 -12.58 2.68 -14.09
N GLU A 86 -12.79 4.00 -14.20
CA GLU A 86 -14.01 4.61 -14.76
C GLU A 86 -14.22 4.23 -16.23
N GLU A 87 -13.16 4.32 -17.04
CA GLU A 87 -13.18 3.96 -18.45
C GLU A 87 -13.40 2.46 -18.69
N LEU A 88 -12.82 1.61 -17.83
CA LEU A 88 -13.04 0.17 -17.87
C LEU A 88 -14.46 -0.18 -17.46
N ALA A 89 -14.98 0.44 -16.38
CA ALA A 89 -16.34 0.24 -15.92
C ALA A 89 -17.35 0.56 -17.03
N GLU A 90 -17.16 1.66 -17.76
CA GLU A 90 -18.00 2.03 -18.90
C GLU A 90 -17.98 0.98 -20.01
N ARG A 91 -16.80 0.46 -20.38
CA ARG A 91 -16.64 -0.58 -21.42
C ARG A 91 -17.25 -1.92 -21.00
N LEU A 92 -17.26 -2.21 -19.70
CA LEU A 92 -17.89 -3.40 -19.13
C LEU A 92 -19.40 -3.22 -18.88
N GLY A 93 -19.96 -2.04 -19.14
CA GLY A 93 -21.37 -1.74 -18.88
C GLY A 93 -21.71 -1.62 -17.38
N ILE A 94 -20.71 -1.43 -16.52
CA ILE A 94 -20.88 -1.17 -15.09
C ILE A 94 -21.34 0.27 -14.92
N LYS A 95 -22.56 0.42 -14.40
CA LYS A 95 -23.18 1.72 -14.12
C LYS A 95 -22.82 2.20 -12.70
N ASN A 96 -23.04 3.48 -12.43
CA ASN A 96 -22.93 4.06 -11.08
C ASN A 96 -21.50 4.03 -10.51
N PHE A 97 -20.49 4.02 -11.40
CA PHE A 97 -19.07 3.87 -11.04
C PHE A 97 -18.25 5.12 -11.35
N LYS A 98 -18.74 6.01 -12.21
CA LYS A 98 -18.06 7.30 -12.44
C LYS A 98 -18.09 8.13 -11.18
N ARG A 99 -17.04 8.90 -10.89
CA ARG A 99 -16.95 9.73 -9.69
C ARG A 99 -18.13 10.67 -9.54
N GLU A 100 -18.63 11.25 -10.62
CA GLU A 100 -19.83 12.09 -10.61
C GLU A 100 -21.01 11.33 -10.01
N GLU A 101 -21.27 10.11 -10.50
CA GLU A 101 -22.35 9.25 -10.05
C GLU A 101 -22.12 8.76 -8.62
N LEU A 102 -20.88 8.43 -8.25
CA LEU A 102 -20.51 8.00 -6.91
C LEU A 102 -20.69 9.12 -5.89
N ILE A 103 -20.27 10.34 -6.22
CA ILE A 103 -20.48 11.52 -5.37
C ILE A 103 -21.98 11.70 -5.11
N GLU A 104 -22.81 11.68 -6.15
CA GLU A 104 -24.27 11.79 -5.99
C GLU A 104 -24.85 10.68 -5.10
N GLN A 105 -24.35 9.44 -5.23
CA GLN A 105 -24.76 8.34 -4.38
C GLN A 105 -24.36 8.54 -2.92
N TYR A 106 -23.11 8.94 -2.65
CA TYR A 106 -22.63 9.21 -1.29
C TYR A 106 -23.38 10.36 -0.63
N LEU A 107 -23.75 11.39 -1.40
CA LEU A 107 -24.52 12.53 -0.92
C LEU A 107 -25.98 12.17 -0.51
N LYS A 108 -26.48 10.97 -0.86
CA LYS A 108 -27.77 10.47 -0.34
C LYS A 108 -27.69 10.12 1.14
N ASN A 109 -26.49 9.88 1.68
CA ASN A 109 -26.29 9.69 3.11
C ASN A 109 -26.53 11.03 3.85
N PRO A 110 -27.43 11.10 4.85
CA PRO A 110 -27.69 12.31 5.63
C PRO A 110 -26.43 12.94 6.27
N GLN A 111 -25.42 12.14 6.63
CA GLN A 111 -24.16 12.65 7.19
C GLN A 111 -23.29 13.34 6.14
N LEU A 112 -23.43 13.00 4.86
CA LEU A 112 -22.65 13.56 3.75
C LEU A 112 -23.45 14.59 2.94
N ALA A 113 -24.80 14.59 3.01
CA ALA A 113 -25.67 15.52 2.30
C ALA A 113 -25.26 17.01 2.44
N PRO A 114 -24.81 17.52 3.61
CA PRO A 114 -24.34 18.90 3.73
C PRO A 114 -23.14 19.25 2.83
N MET A 115 -22.36 18.25 2.39
CA MET A 115 -21.23 18.46 1.48
C MET A 115 -21.67 18.93 0.11
N LYS A 116 -22.93 18.70 -0.31
CA LYS A 116 -23.39 19.11 -1.65
C LYS A 116 -23.12 20.59 -1.93
N GLY A 117 -23.54 21.48 -1.01
CA GLY A 117 -23.30 22.92 -1.15
C GLY A 117 -21.83 23.34 -1.06
N VAL A 118 -20.94 22.49 -0.55
CA VAL A 118 -19.49 22.70 -0.59
C VAL A 118 -18.94 22.27 -1.95
N LEU A 119 -19.31 21.07 -2.42
CA LEU A 119 -18.82 20.49 -3.66
C LEU A 119 -19.31 21.28 -4.89
N ASP A 120 -20.51 21.87 -4.85
CA ASP A 120 -21.08 22.69 -5.93
C ASP A 120 -20.27 23.98 -6.19
N LYS A 121 -19.34 24.37 -5.30
CA LYS A 121 -18.47 25.54 -5.47
C LYS A 121 -17.24 25.29 -6.34
N TYR A 122 -16.98 24.04 -6.69
CA TYR A 122 -15.78 23.63 -7.41
C TYR A 122 -16.21 22.95 -8.72
N ASP A 123 -15.41 23.06 -9.77
CA ASP A 123 -15.71 22.42 -11.06
C ASP A 123 -14.91 21.12 -11.24
N ASP A 124 -13.69 21.06 -10.71
CA ASP A 124 -12.80 19.90 -10.83
C ASP A 124 -13.35 18.69 -10.06
N ILE A 125 -13.66 17.62 -10.81
CA ILE A 125 -14.16 16.36 -10.25
C ILE A 125 -13.15 15.70 -9.30
N ASN A 126 -11.85 15.83 -9.54
CA ASN A 126 -10.82 15.32 -8.64
C ASN A 126 -10.88 16.05 -7.30
N ASP A 127 -10.99 17.39 -7.32
CA ASP A 127 -11.06 18.18 -6.10
C ASP A 127 -12.32 17.84 -5.30
N LYS A 128 -13.47 17.68 -5.97
CA LYS A 128 -14.71 17.23 -5.33
C LYS A 128 -14.54 15.87 -4.67
N TRP A 129 -13.95 14.92 -5.40
CA TRP A 129 -13.72 13.56 -4.93
C TRP A 129 -12.81 13.54 -3.70
N LEU A 130 -11.69 14.25 -3.72
CA LEU A 130 -10.76 14.31 -2.59
C LEU A 130 -11.36 15.02 -1.37
N ARG A 131 -12.18 16.06 -1.55
CA ARG A 131 -12.93 16.69 -0.45
C ARG A 131 -13.91 15.72 0.20
N LEU A 132 -14.63 14.95 -0.62
CA LEU A 132 -15.55 13.94 -0.12
C LEU A 132 -14.78 12.85 0.66
N LEU A 133 -13.69 12.33 0.11
CA LEU A 133 -12.83 11.34 0.76
C LEU A 133 -12.29 11.82 2.11
N ALA A 134 -11.87 13.08 2.21
CA ALA A 134 -11.40 13.66 3.47
C ALA A 134 -12.48 13.64 4.57
N VAL A 135 -13.76 13.78 4.21
CA VAL A 135 -14.89 13.73 5.15
C VAL A 135 -15.33 12.29 5.44
N MET A 136 -15.19 11.38 4.47
CA MET A 136 -15.48 9.96 4.67
C MET A 136 -14.46 9.28 5.59
N GLY A 137 -13.20 9.70 5.54
CA GLY A 137 -12.18 9.26 6.50
C GLY A 137 -12.44 9.86 7.88
N GLN A 138 -12.92 9.05 8.83
CA GLN A 138 -13.34 9.53 10.16
C GLN A 138 -12.27 10.36 10.88
N ASP A 139 -11.04 9.87 10.89
CA ASP A 139 -9.89 10.52 11.50
C ASP A 139 -9.46 11.81 10.78
N VAL A 140 -9.53 11.82 9.45
CA VAL A 140 -9.29 13.06 8.66
C VAL A 140 -10.39 14.07 8.97
N ARG A 141 -11.67 13.68 8.95
CA ARG A 141 -12.82 14.54 9.31
C ARG A 141 -12.72 15.10 10.73
N GLU A 142 -12.22 14.32 11.68
CA GLU A 142 -12.10 14.71 13.08
C GLU A 142 -10.99 15.76 13.29
N ASN A 143 -9.91 15.72 12.50
CA ASN A 143 -8.73 16.57 12.70
C ASN A 143 -8.62 17.70 11.67
N VAL A 144 -8.93 17.44 10.40
CA VAL A 144 -8.88 18.41 9.30
C VAL A 144 -10.21 19.15 9.20
N LYS A 145 -10.26 20.36 9.78
CA LYS A 145 -11.45 21.23 9.75
C LYS A 145 -11.49 22.21 8.58
N ASP A 146 -10.32 22.54 8.04
CA ASP A 146 -10.15 23.44 6.91
C ASP A 146 -9.41 22.71 5.79
N TYR A 147 -10.18 22.19 4.83
CA TYR A 147 -9.63 21.46 3.69
C TYR A 147 -8.80 22.36 2.77
N ASP A 148 -9.19 23.62 2.59
CA ASP A 148 -8.48 24.55 1.70
C ASP A 148 -7.10 24.89 2.27
N LYS A 149 -7.02 25.13 3.58
CA LYS A 149 -5.74 25.27 4.28
C LYS A 149 -4.92 23.99 4.20
N TYR A 150 -5.52 22.84 4.45
CA TYR A 150 -4.84 21.54 4.36
C TYR A 150 -4.25 21.28 2.98
N LYS A 151 -5.03 21.51 1.91
CA LYS A 151 -4.57 21.43 0.53
C LYS A 151 -3.43 22.40 0.25
N LYS A 152 -3.54 23.65 0.71
CA LYS A 152 -2.50 24.67 0.51
C LYS A 152 -1.19 24.36 1.23
N GLU A 153 -1.27 23.87 2.46
CA GLU A 153 -0.10 23.57 3.30
C GLU A 153 0.55 22.22 2.95
N GLY A 154 -0.19 21.30 2.33
CA GLY A 154 0.29 19.97 1.93
C GLY A 154 0.51 19.00 3.10
N LEU A 155 0.52 19.49 4.34
CA LEU A 155 0.71 18.69 5.54
C LEU A 155 -0.12 19.27 6.69
N HIS A 156 -0.98 18.43 7.28
CA HIS A 156 -1.72 18.74 8.50
C HIS A 156 -1.16 17.91 9.66
N ARG A 157 -0.44 18.54 10.58
CA ARG A 157 0.08 17.89 11.79
C ARG A 157 -0.98 17.91 12.90
N ILE A 158 -1.15 16.77 13.55
CA ILE A 158 -2.01 16.61 14.72
C ILE A 158 -1.18 16.89 15.95
N GLU A 159 -1.62 17.85 16.76
CA GLU A 159 -0.99 18.13 18.05
C GLU A 159 -1.44 17.09 19.09
N LEU A 160 -0.47 16.39 19.66
CA LEU A 160 -0.71 15.42 20.73
C LEU A 160 -0.68 16.14 22.07
N LYS A 161 -1.74 16.00 22.87
CA LYS A 161 -1.81 16.57 24.24
C LYS A 161 -0.75 15.98 25.17
N GLU A 162 -0.38 14.72 24.93
CA GLU A 162 0.64 13.98 25.66
C GLU A 162 1.33 12.99 24.69
N PRO A 163 2.57 12.55 24.98
CA PRO A 163 3.23 11.52 24.20
C PRO A 163 2.40 10.23 24.13
N TYR A 164 2.35 9.62 22.95
CA TYR A 164 1.68 8.32 22.80
C TYR A 164 2.51 7.21 23.47
N VAL A 165 1.92 6.51 24.43
CA VAL A 165 2.51 5.35 25.10
C VAL A 165 1.74 4.09 24.71
N ALA A 166 2.41 3.18 24.00
CA ALA A 166 1.82 1.93 23.55
C ALA A 166 1.28 1.11 24.74
N PHE A 167 0.10 0.52 24.58
CA PHE A 167 -0.59 -0.33 25.56
C PHE A 167 -0.92 0.29 26.93
N LYS A 168 -0.69 1.60 27.13
CA LYS A 168 -0.94 2.27 28.43
C LYS A 168 -2.33 1.97 28.99
N LYS A 169 -3.38 2.09 28.16
CA LYS A 169 -4.77 1.81 28.58
C LYS A 169 -4.98 0.38 29.08
N ASN A 170 -4.36 -0.60 28.42
CA ASN A 170 -4.45 -2.01 28.80
C ASN A 170 -3.73 -2.28 30.12
N ILE A 171 -2.58 -1.64 30.34
CA ILE A 171 -1.78 -1.79 31.56
C ILE A 171 -2.41 -1.06 32.74
N ASP A 172 -2.98 0.12 32.52
CA ASP A 172 -3.65 0.91 33.57
C ASP A 172 -4.92 0.20 34.08
N ASP A 173 -5.70 -0.44 33.20
CA ASP A 173 -6.92 -1.18 33.55
C ASP A 173 -7.27 -2.23 32.49
N ILE A 174 -6.86 -3.47 32.72
CA ILE A 174 -7.05 -4.60 31.78
C ILE A 174 -8.49 -5.14 31.78
N GLU A 175 -9.23 -5.02 32.88
CA GLU A 175 -10.61 -5.51 32.96
C GLU A 175 -11.54 -4.64 32.11
N LYS A 176 -11.30 -3.32 32.12
CA LYS A 176 -12.05 -2.37 31.28
C LYS A 176 -11.52 -2.30 29.85
N ASN A 177 -10.21 -2.49 29.65
CA ASN A 177 -9.55 -2.40 28.35
C ASN A 177 -8.75 -3.68 28.06
N PRO A 178 -9.41 -4.83 27.86
CA PRO A 178 -8.73 -6.07 27.55
C PRO A 178 -8.04 -5.98 26.19
N PHE A 179 -7.02 -6.82 25.98
CA PHE A 179 -6.44 -7.01 24.65
C PHE A 179 -7.48 -7.66 23.72
N PRO A 180 -7.44 -7.40 22.40
CA PRO A 180 -8.35 -8.00 21.43
C PRO A 180 -7.95 -9.45 21.11
N THR A 181 -7.82 -10.27 22.15
CA THR A 181 -7.47 -11.70 22.10
C THR A 181 -8.58 -12.51 22.78
N PRO A 182 -8.69 -13.83 22.49
CA PRO A 182 -9.69 -14.69 23.14
C PRO A 182 -9.68 -14.61 24.67
N SER A 183 -8.49 -14.53 25.28
CA SER A 183 -8.33 -14.43 26.74
C SER A 183 -8.45 -13.02 27.32
N GLY A 184 -8.50 -11.98 26.48
CA GLY A 184 -8.39 -10.59 26.89
C GLY A 184 -6.99 -10.16 27.34
N LYS A 185 -5.97 -11.03 27.17
CA LYS A 185 -4.58 -10.85 27.64
C LYS A 185 -3.57 -11.05 26.50
N ILE A 186 -2.30 -10.77 26.79
CA ILE A 186 -1.20 -11.19 25.91
C ILE A 186 -1.06 -12.72 26.03
N GLU A 187 -1.20 -13.41 24.91
CA GLU A 187 -1.18 -14.88 24.85
C GLU A 187 0.24 -15.41 24.61
N ILE A 188 0.89 -15.90 25.67
CA ILE A 188 2.18 -16.62 25.57
C ILE A 188 1.96 -17.98 24.88
N TYR A 189 0.82 -18.61 25.15
CA TYR A 189 0.34 -19.81 24.48
C TYR A 189 -0.98 -19.47 23.78
N SER A 190 -1.10 -19.78 22.49
CA SER A 190 -2.32 -19.52 21.71
C SER A 190 -3.08 -20.82 21.42
N ASP A 191 -4.25 -20.98 22.01
CA ASP A 191 -5.16 -22.11 21.73
C ASP A 191 -5.61 -22.14 20.28
N GLN A 192 -5.79 -20.96 19.68
CA GLN A 192 -6.15 -20.83 18.27
C GLN A 192 -5.05 -21.43 17.38
N ILE A 193 -3.78 -21.11 17.62
CA ILE A 193 -2.66 -21.71 16.88
C ILE A 193 -2.54 -23.20 17.19
N ALA A 194 -2.77 -23.62 18.44
CA ALA A 194 -2.73 -25.03 18.83
C ALA A 194 -3.74 -25.86 18.01
N SER A 195 -4.92 -25.31 17.73
CA SER A 195 -5.97 -25.97 16.94
C SER A 195 -5.56 -26.28 15.49
N TRP A 196 -4.58 -25.56 14.94
CA TRP A 196 -4.09 -25.81 13.59
C TRP A 196 -3.29 -27.11 13.48
N ASN A 197 -2.84 -27.66 14.61
CA ASN A 197 -2.04 -28.89 14.69
C ASN A 197 -0.86 -28.88 13.68
N ASN A 198 -0.19 -27.74 13.56
CA ASN A 198 0.85 -27.51 12.56
C ASN A 198 2.25 -27.50 13.21
N PRO A 199 3.13 -28.46 12.91
CA PRO A 199 4.45 -28.57 13.54
C PRO A 199 5.39 -27.40 13.24
N ILE A 200 5.20 -26.68 12.12
CA ILE A 200 6.00 -25.50 11.78
C ILE A 200 5.44 -24.19 12.35
N CYS A 201 4.28 -24.24 13.00
CA CYS A 201 3.65 -23.09 13.66
C CYS A 201 3.17 -23.50 15.06
N PRO A 202 4.11 -23.71 16.01
CA PRO A 202 3.76 -24.13 17.36
C PRO A 202 2.99 -23.02 18.11
N PRO A 203 2.10 -23.39 19.06
CA PRO A 203 1.27 -22.42 19.80
C PRO A 203 2.04 -21.56 20.81
N ILE A 204 3.33 -21.83 20.99
CA ILE A 204 4.24 -21.08 21.83
C ILE A 204 5.49 -20.74 21.03
N ALA A 205 6.08 -19.57 21.28
CA ALA A 205 7.33 -19.17 20.65
C ALA A 205 8.42 -20.24 20.87
N LYS A 206 8.86 -20.85 19.78
CA LYS A 206 9.83 -21.94 19.77
C LYS A 206 10.67 -21.85 18.50
N TYR A 207 11.96 -22.12 18.62
CA TYR A 207 12.82 -22.29 17.45
C TYR A 207 12.38 -23.52 16.65
N VAL A 208 12.05 -23.30 15.38
CA VAL A 208 11.80 -24.35 14.39
C VAL A 208 12.86 -24.16 13.29
N PRO A 209 13.72 -25.16 13.02
CA PRO A 209 14.72 -25.04 11.96
C PRO A 209 14.05 -24.84 10.61
N THR A 210 14.64 -24.01 9.75
CA THR A 210 14.19 -23.85 8.36
C THR A 210 14.50 -25.10 7.54
N TRP A 211 13.74 -25.32 6.46
CA TRP A 211 13.91 -26.49 5.59
C TRP A 211 15.25 -26.52 4.85
N GLU A 212 15.93 -25.38 4.71
CA GLU A 212 17.30 -25.24 4.26
C GLU A 212 18.02 -24.38 5.30
N ASN A 213 19.07 -24.91 5.93
CA ASN A 213 19.86 -24.23 6.93
C ASN A 213 21.31 -24.74 6.92
N ARG A 214 22.17 -24.18 7.78
CA ARG A 214 23.60 -24.52 7.85
C ARG A 214 23.91 -25.96 8.29
N ASP A 215 22.94 -26.66 8.87
CA ASP A 215 23.07 -28.03 9.34
C ASP A 215 22.45 -29.02 8.33
N ASP A 216 21.94 -28.54 7.18
CA ASP A 216 21.37 -29.36 6.11
C ASP A 216 22.47 -30.08 5.29
N PRO A 217 22.30 -31.36 4.89
CA PRO A 217 23.25 -32.06 4.02
C PRO A 217 23.57 -31.32 2.71
N LEU A 218 22.67 -30.45 2.23
CA LEU A 218 22.88 -29.63 1.04
C LEU A 218 24.05 -28.65 1.18
N VAL A 219 24.55 -28.38 2.39
CA VAL A 219 25.73 -27.52 2.60
C VAL A 219 26.98 -28.05 1.89
N GLU A 220 27.10 -29.37 1.69
CA GLU A 220 28.19 -29.95 0.89
C GLU A 220 28.18 -29.45 -0.56
N LYS A 221 26.98 -29.16 -1.10
CA LYS A 221 26.79 -28.66 -2.46
C LYS A 221 26.66 -27.13 -2.53
N TYR A 222 26.03 -26.53 -1.53
CA TYR A 222 25.74 -25.10 -1.43
C TYR A 222 26.27 -24.54 -0.11
N PRO A 223 27.59 -24.28 -0.01
CA PRO A 223 28.24 -23.99 1.27
C PRO A 223 28.01 -22.56 1.80
N LEU A 224 27.35 -21.69 1.03
CA LEU A 224 27.14 -20.28 1.38
C LEU A 224 25.67 -20.02 1.71
N GLN A 225 25.42 -19.30 2.80
CA GLN A 225 24.09 -18.82 3.14
C GLN A 225 23.84 -17.45 2.51
N LEU A 226 22.78 -17.35 1.72
CA LEU A 226 22.33 -16.08 1.14
C LEU A 226 21.52 -15.29 2.16
N ILE A 227 21.92 -14.03 2.40
CA ILE A 227 21.17 -13.09 3.23
C ILE A 227 20.71 -11.94 2.34
N LEU A 228 19.40 -11.83 2.15
CA LEU A 228 18.79 -10.76 1.37
C LEU A 228 18.38 -9.63 2.32
N ILE A 229 19.03 -8.48 2.19
CA ILE A 229 18.72 -7.27 2.96
C ILE A 229 18.04 -6.23 2.05
N HIS A 230 17.23 -5.37 2.63
CA HIS A 230 16.75 -4.17 1.94
C HIS A 230 17.92 -3.21 1.71
N GLU A 231 18.08 -2.72 0.49
CA GLU A 231 19.13 -1.77 0.12
C GLU A 231 18.76 -0.34 0.55
N ALA A 232 19.74 0.40 1.08
CA ALA A 232 19.57 1.80 1.43
C ALA A 232 19.78 2.69 0.19
N GLY A 233 18.85 3.61 -0.10
CA GLY A 233 18.96 4.55 -1.22
C GLY A 233 18.19 4.16 -2.48
N LEU A 234 17.69 2.93 -2.55
CA LEU A 234 16.57 2.59 -3.41
C LEU A 234 15.32 2.62 -2.53
N ASP A 235 14.44 3.60 -2.74
CA ASP A 235 13.07 3.43 -2.26
C ASP A 235 12.60 2.11 -2.84
N GLY A 236 12.28 1.18 -1.94
CA GLY A 236 11.87 -0.16 -2.32
C GLY A 236 10.83 -0.05 -3.42
N TRP A 237 10.84 -1.04 -4.31
CA TRP A 237 9.75 -1.28 -5.25
C TRP A 237 9.75 -0.42 -6.52
N SER A 238 10.18 0.86 -6.51
CA SER A 238 10.15 1.72 -7.70
C SER A 238 11.53 2.07 -8.25
N CYS A 239 12.58 2.11 -7.41
CA CYS A 239 13.85 2.72 -7.80
C CYS A 239 14.80 1.85 -8.64
N GLN A 240 14.58 0.53 -8.72
CA GLN A 240 15.38 -0.29 -9.64
C GLN A 240 15.13 0.09 -11.11
N SER A 241 13.94 0.62 -11.41
CA SER A 241 13.56 1.16 -12.72
C SER A 241 13.79 2.67 -12.84
N LEU A 242 13.97 3.39 -11.72
CA LEU A 242 14.09 4.84 -11.73
C LEU A 242 15.52 5.26 -12.07
N HIS A 243 15.66 5.79 -13.28
CA HIS A 243 16.75 6.65 -13.74
C HIS A 243 18.15 6.02 -13.74
N ALA A 244 18.76 5.97 -14.93
CA ALA A 244 20.18 5.65 -15.11
C ALA A 244 21.11 6.43 -14.17
N THR A 245 20.71 7.64 -13.76
CA THR A 245 21.44 8.48 -12.79
C THR A 245 21.47 7.89 -11.39
N LEU A 246 20.38 7.30 -10.88
CA LEU A 246 20.38 6.67 -9.55
C LEU A 246 21.12 5.32 -9.58
N GLN A 247 20.94 4.55 -10.65
CA GLN A 247 21.72 3.32 -10.89
C GLN A 247 23.23 3.61 -10.99
N ALA A 248 23.62 4.74 -11.59
CA ALA A 248 25.01 5.16 -11.69
C ALA A 248 25.62 5.59 -10.34
N LEU A 249 24.80 6.03 -9.39
CA LEU A 249 25.27 6.43 -8.05
C LEU A 249 25.56 5.22 -7.16
N GLN A 250 24.94 4.06 -7.40
CA GLN A 250 25.16 2.82 -6.65
C GLN A 250 25.16 1.57 -7.54
N PRO A 251 26.32 1.12 -8.04
CA PRO A 251 26.42 -0.20 -8.67
C PRO A 251 26.23 -1.30 -7.61
N VAL A 252 25.26 -2.19 -7.87
CA VAL A 252 24.81 -3.35 -7.06
C VAL A 252 25.87 -3.91 -6.09
N HIS A 253 25.55 -3.93 -4.78
CA HIS A 253 26.39 -4.53 -3.75
C HIS A 253 25.86 -5.90 -3.31
N LEU A 254 26.31 -6.97 -3.96
CA LEU A 254 26.14 -8.34 -3.45
C LEU A 254 27.24 -8.62 -2.41
N VAL A 255 26.85 -8.74 -1.13
CA VAL A 255 27.77 -9.15 -0.06
C VAL A 255 27.59 -10.63 0.22
N TRP A 256 28.67 -11.39 0.08
CA TRP A 256 28.73 -12.81 0.43
C TRP A 256 29.47 -12.96 1.76
N SER A 257 28.84 -13.60 2.76
CA SER A 257 29.56 -14.06 3.95
C SER A 257 30.04 -15.49 3.73
N LYS A 258 31.30 -15.76 4.04
CA LYS A 258 31.81 -17.13 4.23
C LYS A 258 31.43 -17.65 5.61
#